data_AF-A0A7L2FTJ6-F1
#
_entry.id   AF-A0A7L2FTJ6-F1
#
_cell.length_a   1.000
_cell.length_b   1.000
_cell.length_c   1.000
_cell.angle_alpha   90.00
_cell.angle_beta   90.00
_cell.angle_gamma   90.00
#
_symmetry.space_group_name_H-M   'P 1'
#
loop_
_entity.id
_entity.type
_entity.pdbx_description
1 polymer ?
#
loop_
_entity_poly.entity_id
_entity_poly.type
_entity_poly.pdbx_seq_one_letter_code
_entity_poly.pdbx_strand_id
1 'polypeptide(L)' 'WGYDSDNGPERWHENYPLAKGDKQSPIEINSKDVQHDSSLASWHASYDPGAAKTILNNGRTCRVVFDDTFDRS' A
#
# COMPACT_ATOMS: atom_id res chain seq x y z
N TRP A 1 -2.40 8.00 15.22
CA TRP A 1 -1.19 7.54 14.54
C TRP A 1 -0.74 8.60 13.55
N GLY A 2 0.56 8.78 13.41
CA GLY A 2 1.21 9.69 12.48
C GLY A 2 2.66 9.24 12.26
N TYR A 3 3.55 10.19 12.00
CA TYR A 3 4.97 9.94 11.76
C TYR A 3 5.89 10.79 12.65
N ASP A 4 5.32 11.50 13.63
CA ASP A 4 6.10 12.25 14.61
C ASP A 4 6.63 11.32 15.70
N SER A 5 7.59 11.79 16.49
CA SER A 5 8.22 10.98 17.55
C SER A 5 7.23 10.41 18.58
N ASP A 6 6.13 11.11 18.86
CA ASP A 6 5.15 10.74 19.88
C ASP A 6 4.01 9.85 19.34
N ASN A 7 3.82 9.78 18.02
CA ASN A 7 2.71 9.07 17.38
C ASN A 7 3.12 8.17 16.20
N GLY A 8 4.43 8.01 16.01
CA GLY A 8 5.10 7.41 14.86
C GLY A 8 5.13 5.87 14.83
N PRO A 9 5.76 5.29 13.80
CA PRO A 9 5.77 3.85 13.55
C PRO A 9 6.18 2.98 14.73
N GLU A 10 7.18 3.41 15.51
CA GLU A 10 7.64 2.70 16.70
C GLU A 10 6.53 2.49 17.73
N ARG A 11 5.50 3.34 17.72
CA ARG A 11 4.39 3.36 18.68
C ARG A 11 3.07 2.85 18.10
N TRP A 12 2.98 2.59 16.80
CA TRP A 12 1.72 2.13 16.18
C TRP A 12 1.18 0.85 16.83
N HIS A 13 2.07 -0.05 17.24
CA HIS A 13 1.72 -1.31 17.89
C HIS A 13 0.98 -1.17 19.23
N GLU A 14 1.06 -0.01 19.89
CA GLU A 14 0.32 0.28 21.14
C GLU A 14 -1.20 0.25 20.89
N ASN A 15 -1.65 0.69 19.72
CA ASN A 15 -3.06 0.75 19.33
C ASN A 15 -3.43 -0.28 18.25
N TYR A 16 -2.44 -0.75 17.49
CA TYR A 16 -2.61 -1.68 16.38
C TYR A 16 -1.62 -2.85 16.53
N PRO A 17 -1.94 -3.88 17.36
CA PRO A 17 -0.98 -4.93 17.72
C PRO A 17 -0.30 -5.64 16.54
N LEU A 18 -0.98 -5.71 15.39
CA LEU A 18 -0.45 -6.27 14.15
C LEU A 18 0.75 -5.52 13.58
N ALA A 19 1.02 -4.28 14.01
CA ALA A 19 2.21 -3.52 13.61
C ALA A 19 3.54 -4.14 14.09
N LYS A 20 3.48 -5.16 14.97
CA LYS A 20 4.62 -6.00 15.37
C LYS A 20 4.51 -7.46 14.87
N GLY A 21 3.68 -7.72 13.86
CA GLY A 21 3.55 -9.06 13.28
C GLY A 21 4.75 -9.48 12.42
N ASP A 22 4.84 -10.76 12.09
CA ASP A 22 5.99 -11.33 11.37
C ASP A 22 6.01 -11.03 9.85
N LYS A 23 4.91 -10.48 9.30
CA LYS A 23 4.72 -10.23 7.87
C LYS A 23 4.41 -8.75 7.59
N GLN A 24 5.18 -7.85 8.19
CA GLN A 24 5.05 -6.40 7.99
C GLN A 24 5.78 -5.92 6.73
N SER A 25 5.33 -4.78 6.21
CA SER A 25 5.95 -4.03 5.11
C SER A 25 6.22 -2.58 5.56
N PRO A 26 7.17 -1.85 4.95
CA PRO A 26 8.08 -2.30 3.89
C PRO A 26 9.20 -3.23 4.42
N ILE A 27 9.86 -3.92 3.48
CA ILE A 27 11.09 -4.69 3.74
C ILE A 27 12.20 -4.22 2.80
N GLU A 28 13.44 -4.51 3.19
CA GLU A 28 14.58 -4.40 2.28
C GLU A 28 14.58 -5.60 1.32
N ILE A 29 14.59 -5.33 0.01
CA ILE A 29 14.72 -6.37 -1.01
C ILE A 29 16.20 -6.48 -1.40
N ASN A 30 16.89 -7.49 -0.89
CA ASN A 30 18.26 -7.82 -1.31
C ASN A 30 18.23 -8.70 -2.56
N SER A 31 18.66 -8.16 -3.70
CA SER A 31 18.62 -8.86 -4.99
C SER A 31 19.42 -10.17 -5.03
N LYS A 32 20.39 -10.36 -4.12
CA LYS A 32 21.15 -11.61 -4.00
C LYS A 32 20.31 -12.77 -3.44
N ASP A 33 19.26 -12.45 -2.68
CA ASP A 33 18.38 -13.42 -2.02
C ASP A 33 17.09 -13.67 -2.82
N VAL A 34 16.85 -12.88 -3.88
CA VAL A 34 15.68 -13.02 -4.75
C VAL A 34 15.90 -14.15 -5.76
N GLN A 35 14.89 -15.02 -5.91
CA GLN A 35 14.87 -16.08 -6.91
C GLN A 35 13.85 -15.77 -7.99
N HIS A 36 14.24 -15.88 -9.26
CA HIS A 36 13.31 -15.72 -10.37
C HIS A 36 12.33 -16.90 -10.42
N ASP A 37 11.05 -16.61 -10.26
CA ASP A 37 9.97 -17.58 -10.44
C ASP A 37 9.44 -17.49 -11.88
N SER A 38 9.90 -18.42 -12.74
CA SER A 38 9.49 -18.48 -14.15
C SER A 38 8.05 -18.91 -14.36
N SER A 39 7.33 -19.32 -13.31
CA SER A 39 5.91 -19.67 -13.40
C SER A 39 4.99 -18.45 -13.27
N LEU A 40 5.51 -17.30 -12.84
CA LEU A 40 4.74 -16.06 -12.73
C LEU A 40 4.33 -15.56 -14.12
N ALA A 41 3.01 -15.43 -14.31
CA ALA A 41 2.45 -14.84 -15.52
C ALA A 41 2.61 -13.31 -15.53
N SER A 42 2.68 -12.74 -16.74
CA SER A 42 2.57 -11.29 -16.91
C SER A 42 1.22 -10.79 -16.39
N TRP A 43 1.22 -9.61 -15.79
CA TRP A 43 -0.01 -8.91 -15.39
C TRP A 43 -0.37 -7.83 -16.42
N HIS A 44 -1.66 -7.49 -16.50
CA HIS A 44 -2.18 -6.41 -17.31
C HIS A 44 -3.22 -5.63 -16.49
N ALA A 45 -3.38 -4.35 -16.81
CA ALA A 45 -4.42 -3.51 -16.23
C ALA A 45 -5.07 -2.66 -17.32
N SER A 46 -6.40 -2.58 -17.30
CA SER A 46 -7.22 -1.75 -18.16
C SER A 46 -7.93 -0.74 -17.27
N TYR A 47 -7.51 0.52 -17.37
CA TYR A 47 -8.01 1.59 -16.49
C TYR A 47 -8.96 2.49 -17.26
N ASP A 48 -10.18 2.65 -16.74
CA ASP A 48 -11.12 3.67 -17.19
C ASP A 48 -10.72 5.05 -16.60
N PRO A 49 -10.30 6.04 -17.42
CA PRO A 49 -10.01 7.38 -16.92
C PRO A 49 -11.22 8.06 -16.26
N GLY A 50 -12.44 7.70 -16.67
CA GLY A 50 -13.69 8.19 -16.09
C GLY A 50 -13.99 7.63 -14.70
N ALA A 51 -13.24 6.62 -14.24
CA ALA A 51 -13.38 6.09 -12.88
C ALA A 51 -12.74 7.00 -11.81
N ALA A 52 -11.86 7.94 -12.16
CA ALA A 52 -11.27 8.86 -11.18
C ALA A 52 -12.34 9.81 -10.61
N LYS A 53 -12.50 9.86 -9.28
CA LYS A 53 -13.56 10.64 -8.61
C LYS A 53 -13.01 11.90 -7.93
N THR A 54 -12.10 11.75 -6.98
CA THR A 54 -11.66 12.86 -6.12
C THR A 54 -10.17 12.77 -5.79
N ILE A 55 -9.55 13.95 -5.64
CA ILE A 55 -8.22 14.10 -5.05
C ILE A 55 -8.38 14.74 -3.66
N LEU A 56 -7.69 14.19 -2.65
CA LEU A 56 -7.78 14.68 -1.28
C LEU A 56 -6.45 14.55 -0.53
N ASN A 57 -6.18 15.53 0.33
CA ASN A 57 -5.13 15.46 1.34
C ASN A 57 -5.78 15.13 2.69
N ASN A 58 -5.43 13.98 3.28
CA ASN A 58 -5.98 13.55 4.58
C ASN A 58 -5.05 13.84 5.77
N GLY A 59 -4.04 14.69 5.58
CA GLY A 59 -3.01 15.01 6.57
C GLY A 59 -1.88 13.98 6.67
N ARG A 60 -1.91 12.89 5.87
CA ARG A 60 -0.89 11.82 5.88
C ARG A 60 -0.36 11.51 4.49
N THR A 61 -1.18 11.68 3.46
CA THR A 61 -0.81 11.50 2.05
C THR A 61 -1.75 12.29 1.13
N CYS A 62 -1.36 12.46 -0.13
CA CYS A 62 -2.25 12.87 -1.21
C CYS A 62 -2.84 11.62 -1.86
N ARG A 63 -4.17 11.48 -1.84
CA ARG A 63 -4.90 10.30 -2.33
C ARG A 63 -5.80 10.67 -3.49
N VAL A 64 -5.83 9.80 -4.51
CA VAL A 64 -6.86 9.79 -5.56
C VAL A 64 -7.81 8.62 -5.29
N VAL A 65 -9.12 8.87 -5.35
CA VAL A 65 -10.16 7.85 -5.20
C VAL A 65 -10.75 7.52 -6.57
N PHE A 66 -10.92 6.24 -6.85
CA PHE A 66 -11.53 5.72 -8.08
C PHE A 66 -12.89 5.07 -7.79
N ASP A 67 -13.72 4.89 -8.82
CA ASP A 67 -14.94 4.08 -8.77
C ASP A 67 -14.60 2.59 -8.78
N ASP A 68 -14.82 1.90 -7.67
CA ASP A 68 -14.61 0.46 -7.51
C ASP A 68 -15.94 -0.31 -7.36
N THR A 69 -17.07 0.36 -7.59
CA THR A 69 -18.41 -0.24 -7.44
C THR A 69 -18.77 -1.23 -8.54
N PHE A 70 -18.19 -1.05 -9.72
CA PHE A 70 -18.36 -1.93 -10.87
C PHE A 70 -17.01 -2.16 -11.52
N ASP A 71 -16.81 -3.36 -12.06
CA ASP A 71 -15.70 -3.61 -12.94
C ASP A 71 -15.90 -2.83 -14.25
N ARG A 72 -15.03 -1.85 -14.48
CA ARG A 72 -14.96 -1.06 -15.72
C ARG A 72 -13.64 -1.31 -16.46
N SER A 73 -12.90 -2.34 -16.05
CA SER A 73 -11.66 -2.78 -16.68
C SER A 73 -11.89 -3.72 -17.86
#